data_AF-A0A973NTN4-F1
#
_entry.id   AF-A0A973NTN4-F1
#
_cell.length_a   1.000
_cell.length_b   1.000
_cell.length_c   1.000
_cell.angle_alpha   90.00
_cell.angle_beta   90.00
_cell.angle_gamma   90.00
#
_symmetry.space_group_name_H-M   'P 1'
#
loop_
_entity.id
_entity.type
_entity.pdbx_description
1 polymer ?
#
loop_
_entity_poly.entity_id
_entity_poly.type
_entity_poly.pdbx_seq_one_letter_code
_entity_poly.pdbx_strand_id
1 'polypeptide(L)'
;VLIPTQAAIRNLDAARLAADVCGVPTILVARTDAESAKLITSDVDERDRPFITGERTPEGFYRLKDGTGLDHCIARGLAFAAHADLIWFETSHPDQEDARRFAEAIHARYPGKLLAYNCSPSFNWKAKLDEATIASFQREIGAMGYKFQFVTLAGFHSLNHAMFELASDYRDRGMAAYSELQQAEFASEAAGYTATRHQREVGTGYFDAIANAVSGGNASTTALTESTEAAQFAAAH
;
A
#
# COMPACT_ATOMS: atom_id res chain seq x y z
N VAL A 1 0.05 12.99 -16.55
CA VAL A 1 0.87 14.13 -17.03
C VAL A 1 1.85 14.47 -15.92
N LEU A 2 3.15 14.50 -16.19
CA LEU A 2 4.17 14.86 -15.20
C LEU A 2 4.23 16.37 -14.98
N ILE A 3 4.70 16.77 -13.79
CA ILE A 3 5.19 18.12 -13.52
C ILE A 3 6.72 18.16 -13.66
N PRO A 4 7.34 19.34 -13.89
CA PRO A 4 8.80 19.46 -13.94
C PRO A 4 9.47 18.96 -12.66
N THR A 5 10.69 18.45 -12.78
CA THR A 5 11.46 17.89 -11.66
C THR A 5 11.56 18.88 -10.49
N GLN A 6 11.86 20.16 -10.75
CA GLN A 6 11.91 21.19 -9.70
C GLN A 6 10.56 21.43 -9.01
N ALA A 7 9.45 21.28 -9.73
CA ALA A 7 8.12 21.43 -9.14
C ALA A 7 7.80 20.27 -8.18
N ALA A 8 8.21 19.05 -8.53
CA ALA A 8 8.10 17.90 -7.62
C ALA A 8 9.00 18.06 -6.38
N ILE A 9 10.25 18.53 -6.54
CA ILE A 9 11.15 18.84 -5.42
C ILE A 9 10.52 19.87 -4.48
N ARG A 10 9.95 20.95 -5.02
CA ARG A 10 9.25 21.97 -4.21
C ARG A 10 8.13 21.36 -3.35
N ASN A 11 7.41 20.36 -3.86
CA ASN A 11 6.37 19.69 -3.09
C ASN A 11 6.96 18.81 -1.97
N LEU A 12 8.09 18.14 -2.21
CA LEU A 12 8.82 17.36 -1.19
C LEU A 12 9.35 18.27 -0.08
N ASP A 13 9.95 19.41 -0.44
CA ASP A 13 10.44 20.40 0.53
C ASP A 13 9.30 21.02 1.33
N ALA A 14 8.15 21.29 0.69
CA ALA A 14 6.96 21.76 1.40
C ALA A 14 6.43 20.71 2.39
N ALA A 15 6.45 19.42 2.02
CA ALA A 15 6.07 18.34 2.91
C ALA A 15 7.04 18.20 4.10
N ARG A 16 8.35 18.38 3.87
CA ARG A 16 9.35 18.41 4.95
C ARG A 16 9.12 19.59 5.87
N LEU A 17 8.93 20.80 5.33
CA LEU A 17 8.63 21.99 6.12
C LEU A 17 7.38 21.79 6.99
N ALA A 18 6.34 21.15 6.45
CA ALA A 18 5.14 20.85 7.24
C ALA A 18 5.44 19.90 8.42
N ALA A 19 6.26 18.86 8.21
CA ALA A 19 6.68 17.95 9.27
C ALA A 19 7.53 18.68 10.34
N ASP A 20 8.45 19.54 9.90
CA ASP A 20 9.32 20.33 10.77
C ASP A 20 8.52 21.33 11.63
N VAL A 21 7.55 22.03 11.03
CA VAL A 21 6.63 22.95 11.75
C VAL A 21 5.83 22.20 12.81
N CYS A 22 5.39 20.98 12.51
CA CYS A 22 4.68 20.12 13.46
C CYS A 22 5.63 19.45 14.48
N GLY A 23 6.95 19.56 14.32
CA GLY A 23 7.93 18.95 15.22
C GLY A 23 7.91 17.42 15.21
N VAL A 24 7.54 16.79 14.09
CA VAL A 24 7.43 15.32 13.97
C VAL A 24 8.33 14.77 12.87
N PRO A 25 9.04 13.64 13.09
CA PRO A 25 9.94 13.06 12.10
C PRO A 25 9.17 12.21 11.06
N THR A 26 8.21 12.82 10.37
CA THR A 26 7.41 12.13 9.35
C THR A 26 8.30 11.64 8.21
N ILE A 27 8.13 10.37 7.85
CA ILE A 27 8.81 9.74 6.71
C ILE A 27 8.19 10.24 5.40
N LEU A 28 9.03 10.73 4.49
CA LEU A 28 8.62 11.19 3.16
C LEU A 28 9.02 10.16 2.09
N VAL A 29 8.05 9.79 1.24
CA VAL A 29 8.28 8.90 0.10
C VAL A 29 8.10 9.68 -1.19
N ALA A 30 9.16 9.83 -1.99
CA ALA A 30 9.09 10.44 -3.30
C ALA A 30 8.69 9.39 -4.36
N ARG A 31 7.50 9.54 -4.92
CA ARG A 31 7.01 8.74 -6.03
C ARG A 31 7.30 9.42 -7.37
N THR A 32 7.69 8.65 -8.37
CA THR A 32 7.70 9.07 -9.77
C THR A 32 6.86 8.15 -10.66
N ASP A 33 6.10 8.76 -11.57
CA ASP A 33 5.23 8.10 -12.54
C ASP A 33 5.81 8.14 -13.97
N ALA A 34 7.11 8.42 -14.11
CA ALA A 34 7.72 8.69 -15.41
C ALA A 34 7.78 7.48 -16.34
N GLU A 35 7.65 6.26 -15.80
CA GLU A 35 7.77 5.01 -16.56
C GLU A 35 6.71 4.91 -17.66
N SER A 36 5.45 5.15 -17.30
CA SER A 36 4.31 5.05 -18.22
C SER A 36 3.75 6.40 -18.67
N ALA A 37 4.14 7.50 -18.01
CA ALA A 37 3.67 8.82 -18.38
C ALA A 37 4.06 9.19 -19.82
N LYS A 38 3.10 9.72 -20.57
CA LYS A 38 3.31 10.15 -21.96
C LYS A 38 3.42 11.65 -22.15
N LEU A 39 3.15 12.42 -21.09
CA LEU A 39 3.02 13.87 -21.16
C LEU A 39 3.69 14.53 -19.95
N ILE A 40 4.25 15.72 -20.14
CA ILE A 40 4.76 16.62 -19.09
C ILE A 40 4.23 18.04 -19.33
N THR A 41 3.98 18.77 -18.25
CA THR A 41 3.37 20.11 -18.33
C THR A 41 4.25 21.17 -18.96
N SER A 42 5.57 21.11 -18.78
CA SER A 42 6.53 22.10 -19.30
C SER A 42 7.93 21.50 -19.45
N ASP A 43 8.71 22.03 -20.38
CA ASP A 43 10.12 21.77 -20.67
C ASP A 43 11.08 22.76 -19.97
N VAL A 44 10.57 23.54 -19.01
CA VAL A 44 11.33 24.59 -18.30
C VAL A 44 12.54 24.05 -17.54
N ASP A 45 12.44 22.83 -17.01
CA ASP A 45 13.50 22.17 -16.25
C ASP A 45 14.44 21.40 -17.19
N GLU A 46 15.71 21.78 -17.19
CA GLU A 46 16.73 21.21 -18.09
C GLU A 46 16.91 19.70 -17.87
N ARG A 47 16.65 19.20 -16.67
CA ARG A 47 16.73 17.76 -16.34
C ARG A 47 15.67 16.94 -17.04
N ASP A 48 14.55 17.55 -17.43
CA ASP A 48 13.45 16.88 -18.12
C ASP A 48 13.59 16.92 -19.65
N ARG A 49 14.30 17.92 -20.20
CA ARG A 49 14.47 18.12 -21.65
C ARG A 49 14.99 16.88 -22.41
N PRO A 50 15.93 16.07 -21.90
CA PRO A 50 16.39 14.87 -22.60
C PRO A 50 15.27 13.88 -22.93
N PHE A 51 14.16 13.90 -22.19
CA PHE A 51 13.03 12.97 -22.31
C PHE A 51 11.86 13.53 -23.13
N ILE A 52 11.95 14.76 -23.63
CA ILE A 52 10.86 15.45 -24.34
C ILE A 52 11.07 15.39 -25.86
N THR A 53 10.01 15.11 -26.62
CA THR A 53 10.09 15.03 -28.10
C THR A 53 10.11 16.40 -28.79
N GLY A 54 9.57 17.42 -28.11
CA GLY A 54 9.34 18.77 -28.65
C GLY A 54 7.91 18.98 -29.16
N GLU A 55 7.13 17.90 -29.34
CA GLU A 55 5.72 17.99 -29.74
C GLU A 55 4.82 18.38 -28.57
N ARG A 56 3.71 19.07 -28.87
CA ARG A 56 2.70 19.48 -27.88
C ARG A 56 1.31 18.95 -28.21
N THR A 57 0.49 18.74 -27.18
CA THR A 57 -0.94 18.42 -27.29
C THR A 57 -1.78 19.71 -27.39
N PRO A 58 -3.08 19.64 -27.78
CA PRO A 58 -3.97 20.81 -27.82
C PRO A 58 -4.12 21.54 -26.47
N GLU A 59 -4.02 20.82 -25.36
CA GLU A 59 -4.03 21.38 -24.00
C GLU A 59 -2.69 22.07 -23.64
N GLY A 60 -1.68 21.91 -24.50
CA GLY A 60 -0.38 22.53 -24.37
C GLY A 60 0.68 21.71 -23.65
N PHE A 61 0.43 20.44 -23.33
CA PHE A 61 1.41 19.55 -22.69
C PHE A 61 2.46 19.07 -23.70
N TYR A 62 3.69 18.85 -23.24
CA TYR A 62 4.76 18.28 -24.05
C TYR A 62 4.70 16.76 -24.04
N ARG A 63 5.00 16.13 -25.18
CA ARG A 63 5.10 14.66 -25.30
C ARG A 63 6.45 14.16 -24.81
N LEU A 64 6.43 13.05 -24.10
CA LEU A 64 7.62 12.33 -23.65
C LEU A 64 8.04 11.28 -24.69
N LYS A 65 9.35 11.03 -24.80
CA LYS A 65 9.94 10.06 -25.72
C LYS A 65 9.60 8.64 -25.29
N ASP A 66 9.10 7.84 -26.22
CA ASP A 66 8.86 6.41 -25.98
C ASP A 66 10.16 5.66 -25.69
N GLY A 67 10.07 4.62 -24.86
CA GLY A 67 11.21 3.78 -24.47
C GLY A 67 12.17 4.40 -23.45
N THR A 68 11.92 5.64 -23.00
CA THR A 68 12.81 6.34 -22.04
C THR A 68 12.28 6.37 -20.60
N GLY A 69 11.18 5.68 -20.32
CA GLY A 69 10.43 5.78 -19.05
C GLY A 69 11.27 5.43 -17.81
N LEU A 70 11.96 4.29 -17.81
CA LEU A 70 12.81 3.89 -16.68
C LEU A 70 13.99 4.85 -16.48
N ASP A 71 14.64 5.27 -17.56
CA ASP A 71 15.74 6.24 -17.47
C ASP A 71 15.26 7.58 -16.92
N HIS A 72 14.04 8.01 -17.27
CA HIS A 72 13.42 9.21 -16.70
C HIS A 72 13.09 9.03 -15.22
N CYS A 73 12.60 7.85 -14.82
CA CYS A 73 12.40 7.49 -13.42
C CYS A 73 13.71 7.55 -12.63
N ILE A 74 14.81 7.00 -13.16
CA ILE A 74 16.13 7.04 -12.53
C ILE A 74 16.60 8.49 -12.37
N ALA A 75 16.54 9.30 -13.43
CA ALA A 75 16.94 10.71 -13.38
C ALA A 75 16.15 11.50 -12.33
N ARG A 76 14.82 11.29 -12.27
CA ARG A 76 13.95 11.90 -11.26
C ARG A 76 14.24 11.39 -9.86
N GLY A 77 14.41 10.08 -9.68
CA GLY A 77 14.76 9.48 -8.40
C GLY A 77 16.06 10.06 -7.85
N LEU A 78 17.10 10.18 -8.68
CA LEU A 78 18.37 10.82 -8.30
C LEU A 78 18.20 12.28 -7.86
N ALA A 79 17.29 13.02 -8.51
CA ALA A 79 16.97 14.40 -8.16
C ALA A 79 16.15 14.49 -6.85
N PHE A 80 15.28 13.52 -6.58
CA PHE A 80 14.42 13.49 -5.39
C PHE A 80 15.14 12.95 -4.14
N ALA A 81 16.24 12.22 -4.32
CA ALA A 81 16.90 11.49 -3.25
C ALA A 81 17.32 12.37 -2.06
N ALA A 82 17.74 13.61 -2.27
CA ALA A 82 18.11 14.51 -1.16
C ALA A 82 16.88 15.05 -0.39
N HIS A 83 15.68 14.90 -0.91
CA HIS A 83 14.45 15.54 -0.44
C HIS A 83 13.43 14.56 0.16
N ALA A 84 13.70 13.25 0.12
CA ALA A 84 12.80 12.22 0.62
C ALA A 84 13.56 11.13 1.36
N ASP A 85 12.90 10.42 2.26
CA ASP A 85 13.49 9.31 3.02
C ASP A 85 13.52 8.03 2.18
N LEU A 86 12.45 7.78 1.42
CA LEU A 86 12.34 6.69 0.45
C LEU A 86 12.04 7.19 -0.97
N ILE A 87 12.41 6.40 -1.96
CA ILE A 87 12.09 6.65 -3.38
C ILE A 87 11.31 5.46 -3.95
N TRP A 88 10.29 5.75 -4.74
CA TRP A 88 9.44 4.78 -5.42
C TRP A 88 9.26 5.21 -6.87
N PHE A 89 9.47 4.30 -7.82
CA PHE A 89 8.99 4.46 -9.19
C PHE A 89 7.81 3.53 -9.44
N GLU A 90 6.71 4.07 -9.96
CA GLU A 90 5.62 3.23 -10.45
C GLU A 90 6.08 2.51 -11.73
N THR A 91 5.67 1.27 -11.91
CA THR A 91 6.03 0.43 -13.05
C THR A 91 4.79 -0.20 -13.66
N SER A 92 4.83 -0.46 -14.97
CA SER A 92 3.75 -1.13 -15.70
C SER A 92 3.73 -2.65 -15.49
N HIS A 93 4.83 -3.25 -15.03
CA HIS A 93 5.00 -4.70 -14.88
C HIS A 93 5.74 -5.07 -13.59
N PRO A 94 5.47 -6.25 -12.99
CA PRO A 94 6.24 -6.76 -11.86
C PRO A 94 7.57 -7.34 -12.37
N ASP A 95 8.52 -6.46 -12.71
CA ASP A 95 9.81 -6.82 -13.32
C ASP A 95 10.97 -6.59 -12.34
N GLN A 96 11.66 -7.67 -11.97
CA GLN A 96 12.79 -7.62 -11.03
C GLN A 96 14.04 -7.01 -11.66
N GLU A 97 14.20 -7.07 -12.98
CA GLU A 97 15.35 -6.52 -13.69
C GLU A 97 15.26 -4.99 -13.76
N ASP A 98 14.07 -4.44 -14.06
CA ASP A 98 13.85 -2.99 -13.97
C ASP A 98 14.00 -2.49 -12.53
N ALA A 99 13.49 -3.25 -11.55
CA ALA A 99 13.68 -2.95 -10.13
C ALA A 99 15.17 -2.92 -9.74
N ARG A 100 15.96 -3.87 -10.23
CA ARG A 100 17.41 -3.95 -10.01
C ARG A 100 18.14 -2.77 -10.64
N ARG A 101 17.87 -2.47 -11.92
CA ARG A 101 18.48 -1.34 -12.65
C ARG A 101 18.19 -0.01 -11.97
N PHE A 102 16.96 0.21 -11.52
CA PHE A 102 16.60 1.40 -10.76
C PHE A 102 17.38 1.48 -9.45
N ALA A 103 17.39 0.41 -8.66
CA ALA A 103 18.06 0.37 -7.37
C ALA A 103 19.57 0.62 -7.47
N GLU A 104 20.24 -0.06 -8.39
CA GLU A 104 21.68 0.10 -8.65
C GLU A 104 22.02 1.53 -9.04
N ALA A 105 21.22 2.15 -9.92
CA ALA A 105 21.46 3.53 -10.35
C ALA A 105 21.28 4.53 -9.20
N ILE A 106 20.27 4.36 -8.35
CA ILE A 106 20.08 5.20 -7.15
C ILE A 106 21.24 4.99 -6.18
N HIS A 107 21.60 3.74 -5.87
CA HIS A 107 22.63 3.43 -4.88
C HIS A 107 24.04 3.80 -5.34
N ALA A 108 24.32 3.84 -6.65
CA ALA A 108 25.58 4.34 -7.17
C ALA A 108 25.85 5.81 -6.78
N ARG A 109 24.79 6.61 -6.58
CA ARG A 109 24.88 8.02 -6.19
C ARG A 109 24.52 8.26 -4.73
N TYR A 110 23.61 7.47 -4.19
CA TYR A 110 23.13 7.53 -2.82
C TYR A 110 23.16 6.13 -2.19
N PRO A 111 24.36 5.64 -1.79
CA PRO A 111 24.49 4.31 -1.20
C PRO A 111 23.57 4.13 0.01
N GLY A 112 22.83 3.02 0.04
CA GLY A 112 21.91 2.70 1.14
C GLY A 112 20.58 3.47 1.12
N LYS A 113 20.28 4.27 0.07
CA LYS A 113 19.00 4.97 -0.04
C LYS A 113 17.85 3.96 0.00
N LEU A 114 16.91 4.15 0.92
CA LEU A 114 15.77 3.25 1.08
C LEU A 114 14.83 3.41 -0.12
N LEU A 115 14.33 2.29 -0.64
CA LEU A 115 13.39 2.26 -1.76
C LEU A 115 12.05 1.67 -1.33
N ALA A 116 11.00 2.00 -2.07
CA ALA A 116 9.67 1.43 -1.88
C ALA A 116 9.13 0.85 -3.20
N TYR A 117 8.36 -0.23 -3.09
CA TYR A 117 7.83 -0.97 -4.24
C TYR A 117 6.34 -1.29 -4.06
N ASN A 118 5.56 -0.96 -5.08
CA ASN A 118 4.14 -1.33 -5.17
C ASN A 118 4.00 -2.70 -5.83
N CYS A 119 3.65 -3.71 -5.03
CA CYS A 119 3.22 -5.02 -5.51
C CYS A 119 1.77 -4.93 -6.01
N SER A 120 1.58 -4.23 -7.13
CA SER A 120 0.27 -3.76 -7.58
C SER A 120 -0.68 -4.90 -7.98
N PRO A 121 -1.94 -4.88 -7.50
CA PRO A 121 -3.01 -5.73 -8.03
C PRO A 121 -3.43 -5.40 -9.46
N SER A 122 -3.01 -4.24 -10.00
CA SER A 122 -3.21 -3.92 -11.41
C SER A 122 -2.36 -4.81 -12.33
N PHE A 123 -1.38 -5.53 -11.80
CA PHE A 123 -0.65 -6.55 -12.53
C PHE A 123 -1.45 -7.86 -12.56
N ASN A 124 -1.53 -8.48 -13.74
CA ASN A 124 -1.90 -9.89 -13.81
C ASN A 124 -0.66 -10.75 -13.49
N TRP A 125 -0.46 -11.07 -12.21
CA TRP A 125 0.73 -11.74 -11.69
C TRP A 125 1.03 -13.07 -12.38
N LYS A 126 0.07 -14.00 -12.44
CA LYS A 126 0.27 -15.33 -13.06
C LYS A 126 0.42 -15.26 -14.59
N ALA A 127 -0.05 -14.19 -15.23
CA ALA A 127 0.18 -13.98 -16.66
C ALA A 127 1.60 -13.43 -16.96
N LYS A 128 2.30 -12.93 -15.95
CA LYS A 128 3.62 -12.29 -16.09
C LYS A 128 4.75 -13.10 -15.50
N LEU A 129 4.50 -13.82 -14.42
CA LEU A 129 5.52 -14.51 -13.62
C LEU A 129 5.08 -15.94 -13.30
N ASP A 130 6.06 -16.84 -13.21
CA ASP A 130 5.83 -18.19 -12.68
C ASP A 130 5.67 -18.19 -11.15
N GLU A 131 5.17 -19.30 -10.60
CA GLU A 131 4.86 -19.41 -9.17
C GLU A 131 6.10 -19.30 -8.26
N ALA A 132 7.26 -19.80 -8.69
CA ALA A 132 8.49 -19.70 -7.90
C ALA A 132 8.97 -18.26 -7.81
N THR A 133 8.92 -17.53 -8.94
CA THR A 133 9.26 -16.10 -9.01
C THR A 133 8.29 -15.25 -8.21
N ILE A 134 6.99 -15.53 -8.24
CA ILE A 134 5.99 -14.84 -7.40
C ILE A 134 6.30 -15.07 -5.91
N ALA A 135 6.58 -16.31 -5.51
CA ALA A 135 6.84 -16.66 -4.12
C ALA A 135 8.12 -15.99 -3.57
N SER A 136 9.16 -15.79 -4.39
CA SER A 136 10.39 -15.12 -3.97
C SER A 136 10.38 -13.60 -4.18
N PHE A 137 9.43 -13.04 -4.94
CA PHE A 137 9.50 -11.68 -5.48
C PHE A 137 9.90 -10.63 -4.44
N GLN A 138 9.19 -10.58 -3.32
CA GLN A 138 9.41 -9.59 -2.25
C GLN A 138 10.77 -9.74 -1.57
N ARG A 139 11.25 -10.98 -1.41
CA ARG A 139 12.56 -11.27 -0.84
C ARG A 139 13.67 -10.76 -1.75
N GLU A 140 13.57 -11.03 -3.04
CA GLU A 140 14.58 -10.63 -4.03
C GLU A 140 14.68 -9.09 -4.13
N ILE A 141 13.57 -8.38 -4.29
CA ILE A 141 13.60 -6.90 -4.30
C ILE A 141 13.98 -6.33 -2.92
N GLY A 142 13.67 -7.03 -1.83
CA GLY A 142 14.12 -6.66 -0.50
C GLY A 142 15.65 -6.61 -0.38
N ALA A 143 16.35 -7.53 -1.05
CA ALA A 143 17.81 -7.54 -1.13
C ALA A 143 18.38 -6.38 -1.97
N MET A 144 17.61 -5.88 -2.96
CA MET A 144 17.97 -4.71 -3.78
C MET A 144 17.77 -3.36 -3.06
N GLY A 145 17.16 -3.35 -1.87
CA GLY A 145 16.95 -2.12 -1.08
C GLY A 145 15.51 -1.61 -1.03
N TYR A 146 14.55 -2.34 -1.60
CA TYR A 146 13.11 -2.04 -1.46
C TYR A 146 12.62 -2.47 -0.07
N LYS A 147 12.75 -1.57 0.91
CA LYS A 147 12.48 -1.83 2.33
C LYS A 147 11.04 -1.56 2.75
N PHE A 148 10.28 -0.84 1.94
CA PHE A 148 8.83 -0.72 2.10
C PHE A 148 8.13 -1.31 0.88
N GLN A 149 7.41 -2.41 1.07
CA GLN A 149 6.72 -3.13 0.02
C GLN A 149 5.26 -3.28 0.40
N PHE A 150 4.35 -2.99 -0.53
CA PHE A 150 2.93 -2.90 -0.22
C PHE A 150 2.06 -3.32 -1.40
N VAL A 151 0.88 -3.85 -1.11
CA VAL A 151 -0.16 -4.19 -2.09
C VAL A 151 -1.26 -3.15 -1.98
N THR A 152 -1.31 -2.20 -2.91
CA THR A 152 -2.18 -1.01 -2.84
C THR A 152 -3.66 -1.33 -2.69
N LEU A 153 -4.17 -2.31 -3.45
CA LEU A 153 -5.61 -2.62 -3.51
C LEU A 153 -5.99 -3.92 -2.77
N ALA A 154 -5.15 -4.40 -1.85
CA ALA A 154 -5.43 -5.64 -1.11
C ALA A 154 -6.79 -5.60 -0.38
N GLY A 155 -7.10 -4.48 0.29
CA GLY A 155 -8.39 -4.30 0.97
C GLY A 155 -9.57 -4.28 0.01
N PHE A 156 -9.45 -3.65 -1.16
CA PHE A 156 -10.52 -3.61 -2.15
C PHE A 156 -10.82 -5.02 -2.68
N HIS A 157 -9.80 -5.77 -3.09
CA HIS A 157 -10.01 -7.11 -3.66
C HIS A 157 -10.51 -8.11 -2.63
N SER A 158 -9.92 -8.13 -1.42
CA SER A 158 -10.36 -9.06 -0.35
C SER A 158 -11.80 -8.80 0.10
N LEU A 159 -12.18 -7.52 0.31
CA LEU A 159 -13.53 -7.15 0.72
C LEU A 159 -14.58 -7.50 -0.34
N ASN A 160 -14.36 -7.07 -1.59
CA ASN A 160 -15.36 -7.26 -2.64
C ASN A 160 -15.53 -8.74 -3.00
N HIS A 161 -14.43 -9.49 -3.10
CA HIS A 161 -14.51 -10.91 -3.46
C HIS A 161 -15.16 -11.73 -2.34
N ALA A 162 -14.74 -11.54 -1.08
CA ALA A 162 -15.32 -12.28 0.05
C ALA A 162 -16.83 -12.05 0.17
N MET A 163 -17.29 -10.80 0.01
CA MET A 163 -18.71 -10.48 0.07
C MET A 163 -19.47 -11.00 -1.16
N PHE A 164 -18.87 -10.99 -2.36
CA PHE A 164 -19.49 -11.54 -3.56
C PHE A 164 -19.72 -13.05 -3.44
N GLU A 165 -18.72 -13.80 -2.97
CA GLU A 165 -18.84 -15.25 -2.71
C GLU A 165 -19.91 -15.52 -1.65
N LEU A 166 -19.85 -14.82 -0.50
CA LEU A 166 -20.83 -15.00 0.57
C LEU A 166 -22.26 -14.69 0.10
N ALA A 167 -22.48 -13.58 -0.61
CA ALA A 167 -23.80 -13.20 -1.09
C ALA A 167 -24.34 -14.18 -2.14
N SER A 168 -23.46 -14.69 -3.01
CA SER A 168 -23.82 -15.69 -4.03
C SER A 168 -24.23 -17.01 -3.37
N ASP A 169 -23.44 -17.48 -2.41
CA ASP A 169 -23.72 -18.72 -1.70
C ASP A 169 -24.92 -18.60 -0.76
N TYR A 170 -25.11 -17.43 -0.13
CA TYR A 170 -26.26 -17.17 0.73
C TYR A 170 -27.57 -17.13 -0.07
N ARG A 171 -27.55 -16.60 -1.30
CA ARG A 171 -28.70 -16.69 -2.23
C ARG A 171 -29.12 -18.14 -2.47
N ASP A 172 -28.15 -19.04 -2.62
CA ASP A 172 -28.40 -20.42 -3.05
C ASP A 172 -28.64 -21.37 -1.86
N ARG A 173 -28.01 -21.13 -0.71
CA ARG A 173 -27.94 -22.06 0.45
C ARG A 173 -28.32 -21.44 1.79
N GLY A 174 -28.62 -20.14 1.83
CA GLY A 174 -29.03 -19.43 3.04
C GLY A 174 -28.02 -19.58 4.18
N MET A 175 -28.51 -19.88 5.39
CA MET A 175 -27.68 -19.96 6.59
C MET A 175 -26.57 -21.04 6.54
N ALA A 176 -26.65 -22.03 5.65
CA ALA A 176 -25.56 -22.99 5.47
C ALA A 176 -24.27 -22.28 5.01
N ALA A 177 -24.38 -21.33 4.08
CA ALA A 177 -23.25 -20.54 3.59
C ALA A 177 -22.63 -19.67 4.70
N TYR A 178 -23.47 -19.04 5.53
CA TYR A 178 -22.99 -18.22 6.64
C TYR A 178 -22.35 -19.06 7.75
N SER A 179 -22.90 -20.24 8.05
CA SER A 179 -22.33 -21.18 9.01
C SER A 179 -20.93 -21.65 8.59
N GLU A 180 -20.71 -21.90 7.29
CA GLU A 180 -19.38 -22.24 6.76
C GLU A 180 -18.35 -21.14 6.99
N LEU A 181 -18.72 -19.87 6.76
CA LEU A 181 -17.87 -18.72 7.11
C LEU A 181 -17.55 -18.71 8.61
N GLN A 182 -18.56 -18.86 9.46
CA GLN A 182 -18.37 -18.89 10.91
C GLN A 182 -17.47 -20.05 11.38
N GLN A 183 -17.60 -21.24 10.79
CA GLN A 183 -16.70 -22.38 11.10
C GLN A 183 -15.27 -22.13 10.61
N ALA A 184 -15.09 -21.44 9.48
CA ALA A 184 -13.77 -21.02 9.02
C ALA A 184 -13.12 -19.98 9.97
N GLU A 185 -13.92 -19.07 10.54
CA GLU A 185 -13.45 -18.16 11.59
C GLU A 185 -12.99 -18.91 12.84
N PHE A 186 -13.78 -19.87 13.34
CA PHE A 186 -13.39 -20.72 14.47
C PHE A 186 -12.09 -21.51 14.18
N ALA A 187 -11.96 -22.10 13.00
CA ALA A 187 -10.74 -22.82 12.61
C ALA A 187 -9.51 -21.90 12.57
N SER A 188 -9.70 -20.61 12.27
CA SER A 188 -8.62 -19.62 12.20
C SER A 188 -8.15 -19.15 13.60
N GLU A 189 -8.91 -19.42 14.67
CA GLU A 189 -8.52 -19.03 16.03
C GLU A 189 -7.20 -19.68 16.47
N ALA A 190 -6.93 -20.91 16.01
CA ALA A 190 -5.67 -21.61 16.26
C ALA A 190 -4.44 -20.89 15.66
N ALA A 191 -4.65 -20.02 14.66
CA ALA A 191 -3.63 -19.17 14.05
C ALA A 191 -3.62 -17.73 14.61
N GLY A 192 -4.45 -17.43 15.62
CA GLY A 192 -4.52 -16.13 16.28
C GLY A 192 -5.64 -15.21 15.81
N TYR A 193 -6.60 -15.68 15.01
CA TYR A 193 -7.81 -14.91 14.69
C TYR A 193 -8.71 -14.75 15.93
N THR A 194 -9.32 -13.58 16.13
CA THR A 194 -10.13 -13.29 17.34
C THR A 194 -11.53 -12.76 17.07
N ALA A 195 -11.82 -12.36 15.82
CA ALA A 195 -13.03 -11.59 15.50
C ALA A 195 -14.34 -12.41 15.54
N THR A 196 -14.28 -13.74 15.67
CA THR A 196 -15.44 -14.60 15.97
C THR A 196 -16.18 -14.11 17.21
N ARG A 197 -15.43 -13.61 18.20
CA ARG A 197 -15.94 -12.93 19.40
C ARG A 197 -15.99 -11.43 19.16
N HIS A 198 -16.91 -11.03 18.28
CA HIS A 198 -17.00 -9.69 17.75
C HIS A 198 -17.36 -8.62 18.80
N GLN A 199 -18.06 -8.96 19.89
CA GLN A 199 -18.34 -8.02 20.99
C GLN A 199 -17.05 -7.62 21.69
N ARG A 200 -16.21 -8.60 22.06
CA ARG A 200 -14.87 -8.33 22.59
C ARG A 200 -14.03 -7.53 21.59
N GLU A 201 -14.03 -7.92 20.31
CA GLU A 201 -13.17 -7.32 19.28
C GLU A 201 -13.43 -5.81 19.11
N VAL A 202 -14.68 -5.37 19.19
CA VAL A 202 -15.05 -3.94 19.12
C VAL A 202 -14.96 -3.21 20.47
N GLY A 203 -14.45 -3.88 21.51
CA GLY A 203 -14.11 -3.26 22.78
C GLY A 203 -15.21 -3.27 23.84
N THR A 204 -16.23 -4.12 23.74
CA THR A 204 -17.32 -4.18 24.75
C THR A 204 -16.76 -4.36 26.18
N GLY A 205 -15.81 -5.28 26.37
CA GLY A 205 -15.16 -5.46 27.67
C GLY A 205 -14.32 -4.26 28.15
N TYR A 206 -13.75 -3.48 27.23
CA TYR A 206 -13.04 -2.24 27.57
C TYR A 206 -14.00 -1.19 28.12
N PHE A 207 -15.16 -1.02 27.49
CA PHE A 207 -16.17 -0.08 27.97
C PHE A 207 -16.85 -0.54 29.27
N ASP A 208 -17.01 -1.85 29.48
CA ASP A 208 -17.45 -2.40 30.78
C ASP A 208 -16.46 -2.09 31.90
N ALA A 209 -15.15 -2.17 31.64
CA ALA A 209 -14.13 -1.78 32.62
C ALA A 209 -14.20 -0.29 32.96
N ILE A 210 -14.45 0.58 31.98
CA ILE A 210 -14.70 2.01 32.22
C ILE A 210 -15.94 2.21 33.08
N ALA A 211 -17.06 1.55 32.75
CA ALA A 211 -18.30 1.66 33.51
C ALA A 211 -18.12 1.22 34.97
N ASN A 212 -17.39 0.13 35.19
CA ASN A 212 -17.04 -0.33 36.52
C ASN A 212 -16.12 0.64 37.26
N ALA A 213 -15.10 1.20 36.61
CA ALA A 213 -14.22 2.19 37.24
C ALA A 213 -14.97 3.44 37.69
N VAL A 214 -15.87 3.97 36.85
CA VAL A 214 -16.69 5.17 37.16
C VAL A 214 -17.69 4.92 38.28
N SER A 215 -18.26 3.72 38.34
CA SER A 215 -19.27 3.35 39.35
C SER A 215 -18.68 2.83 40.67
N GLY A 216 -17.34 2.79 40.80
CA GLY A 216 -16.68 2.17 41.95
C GLY A 216 -16.99 0.67 42.07
N GLY A 217 -17.18 -0.02 40.94
CA GLY A 217 -17.51 -1.44 40.85
C GLY A 217 -18.99 -1.78 40.99
N ASN A 218 -19.88 -0.78 40.97
CA ASN A 218 -21.32 -0.97 41.18
C ASN A 218 -22.15 -0.84 39.90
N ALA A 219 -21.53 -0.95 38.71
CA ALA A 219 -22.27 -0.86 37.45
C ALA A 219 -23.19 -2.07 37.29
N SER A 220 -24.49 -1.81 37.14
CA SER A 220 -25.52 -2.85 36.94
C SER A 220 -25.89 -3.07 35.47
N THR A 221 -25.22 -2.38 34.54
CA THR A 221 -25.56 -2.35 33.11
C THR A 221 -24.35 -2.64 32.22
N THR A 222 -23.39 -3.44 32.72
CA THR A 222 -22.28 -3.95 31.89
C THR A 222 -22.82 -4.92 30.85
N ALA A 223 -22.23 -4.93 29.66
CA ALA A 223 -22.78 -5.63 28.50
C ALA A 223 -22.28 -7.08 28.35
N LEU A 224 -21.03 -7.38 28.70
CA LEU A 224 -20.39 -8.63 28.27
C LEU A 224 -20.84 -9.85 29.08
N THR A 225 -21.00 -9.73 30.39
CA THR A 225 -21.23 -10.86 31.31
C THR A 225 -22.47 -11.67 30.98
N GLU A 226 -23.55 -11.02 30.56
CA GLU A 226 -24.83 -11.66 30.22
C GLU A 226 -25.04 -11.78 28.70
N SER A 227 -23.99 -11.57 27.90
CA SER A 227 -24.08 -11.61 26.44
C SER A 227 -24.16 -13.04 25.89
N THR A 228 -24.72 -13.18 24.69
CA THR A 228 -24.68 -14.45 23.94
C THR A 228 -23.25 -14.87 23.60
N GLU A 229 -22.34 -13.92 23.41
CA GLU A 229 -20.92 -14.20 23.22
C GLU A 229 -20.34 -14.94 24.43
N ALA A 230 -20.57 -14.44 25.65
CA ALA A 230 -20.12 -15.10 26.88
C ALA A 230 -20.73 -16.49 27.05
N ALA A 231 -22.00 -16.67 26.67
CA ALA A 231 -22.71 -17.93 26.84
C ALA A 231 -22.35 -19.01 25.79
N GLN A 232 -22.12 -18.62 24.54
CA GLN A 232 -22.05 -19.57 23.41
C GLN A 232 -20.64 -19.72 22.82
N PHE A 233 -19.72 -18.79 23.10
CA PHE A 233 -18.37 -18.77 22.53
C PHE A 233 -17.29 -19.14 23.56
N ALA A 234 -17.69 -19.69 24.72
CA ALA A 234 -16.78 -20.06 25.81
C ALA A 234 -15.91 -21.30 25.51
N ALA A 235 -16.26 -22.12 24.52
CA ALA A 235 -15.68 -23.45 24.31
C ALA A 235 -15.34 -23.81 22.86
N ALA A 236 -15.16 -22.83 21.96
CA ALA A 236 -14.58 -23.11 20.65
C ALA A 236 -13.08 -23.40 20.85
N HIS A 237 -12.73 -24.68 21.00
CA HIS A 237 -11.37 -25.21 21.11
C HIS A 237 -11.18 -26.28 20.04
#